data_AF-A0AAU3N2L7-F1
#
_entry.id   AF-A0AAU3N2L7-F1
#
_cell.length_a   1.000
_cell.length_b   1.000
_cell.length_c   1.000
_cell.angle_alpha   90.00
_cell.angle_beta   90.00
_cell.angle_gamma   90.00
#
_symmetry.space_group_name_H-M   'P 1'
#
loop_
_entity.id
_entity.type
_entity.pdbx_description
1 polymer ?
#
loop_
_entity_poly.entity_id
_entity_poly.type
_entity_poly.pdbx_seq_one_letter_code
_entity_poly.pdbx_strand_id
1 'polypeptide(L)'
;MIAATPLGGTPSPTQELSDDAQEEPRITQRQIFREQQEEARPRLRPLLRDAYERGATSDWSDLLRRPQEPELDLEGDAGLLEAATPETYLAVSRYDLPPVRA
;
A
#
# COMPACT_ATOMS: atom_id res chain seq x y z
N MET A 1 -6.94 -9.88 -43.85
CA MET A 1 -8.35 -9.68 -43.49
C MET A 1 -8.56 -10.34 -42.12
N ILE A 2 -8.54 -9.58 -41.03
CA ILE A 2 -8.93 -10.02 -39.69
C ILE A 2 -9.77 -8.88 -39.12
N ALA A 3 -11.03 -9.17 -38.83
CA ALA A 3 -12.01 -8.19 -38.38
C ALA A 3 -11.73 -7.76 -36.93
N ALA A 4 -11.80 -6.46 -36.70
CA ALA A 4 -11.77 -5.87 -35.36
C ALA A 4 -13.08 -6.22 -34.62
N THR A 5 -12.95 -6.77 -33.41
CA THR A 5 -14.05 -6.93 -32.47
C THR A 5 -14.20 -5.63 -31.66
N PRO A 6 -15.32 -4.88 -31.74
CA PRO A 6 -15.53 -3.79 -30.82
C PRO A 6 -16.04 -4.36 -29.48
N LEU A 7 -15.20 -4.30 -28.45
CA LEU A 7 -15.64 -4.32 -27.05
C LEU A 7 -16.24 -2.96 -26.74
N GLY A 8 -17.57 -2.89 -26.80
CA GLY A 8 -18.35 -1.73 -26.40
C GLY A 8 -19.72 -2.18 -25.96
N GLY A 9 -19.78 -2.94 -24.85
CA GLY A 9 -21.04 -3.24 -24.19
C GLY A 9 -21.58 -1.96 -23.56
N THR A 10 -22.72 -1.48 -24.04
CA THR A 10 -23.53 -0.50 -23.31
C THR A 10 -24.00 -1.14 -22.01
N PRO A 11 -23.89 -0.45 -20.85
CA PRO A 11 -24.41 -0.99 -19.59
C PRO A 11 -25.90 -1.32 -19.79
N SER A 12 -26.29 -2.54 -19.42
CA SER A 12 -27.70 -2.94 -19.49
C SER A 12 -28.49 -2.11 -18.48
N PRO A 13 -29.75 -1.71 -18.75
CA PRO A 13 -30.55 -0.89 -17.83
C PRO A 13 -30.76 -1.53 -16.45
N THR A 14 -30.64 -2.86 -16.35
CA THR A 14 -30.62 -3.61 -15.09
C THR A 14 -29.38 -3.35 -14.22
N GLN A 15 -28.28 -2.94 -14.85
CA GLN A 15 -27.00 -2.65 -14.19
C GLN A 15 -26.99 -1.23 -13.61
N GLU A 16 -27.59 -0.25 -14.28
CA GLU A 16 -27.75 1.11 -13.73
C GLU A 16 -28.73 1.14 -12.55
N LEU A 17 -29.85 0.41 -12.62
CA LEU A 17 -30.75 0.22 -11.47
C LEU A 17 -30.07 -0.49 -10.28
N SER A 18 -29.10 -1.37 -10.55
CA SER A 18 -28.31 -2.04 -9.52
C SER A 18 -27.21 -1.14 -8.95
N ASP A 19 -26.60 -0.26 -9.75
CA ASP A 19 -25.61 0.71 -9.28
C ASP A 19 -26.26 1.83 -8.48
N ASP A 20 -27.41 2.36 -8.92
CA ASP A 20 -28.20 3.34 -8.17
C ASP A 20 -28.65 2.76 -6.80
N ALA A 21 -29.09 1.50 -6.78
CA ALA A 21 -29.45 0.80 -5.54
C ALA A 21 -28.24 0.51 -4.62
N GLN A 22 -27.03 0.50 -5.18
CA GLN A 22 -25.77 0.40 -4.42
C GLN A 22 -25.21 1.78 -4.05
N GLU A 23 -25.68 2.85 -4.67
CA GLU A 23 -25.20 4.22 -4.45
C GLU A 23 -25.77 4.82 -3.16
N GLU A 24 -27.05 4.61 -2.88
CA GLU A 24 -27.68 5.01 -1.61
C GLU A 24 -26.97 4.45 -0.35
N PRO A 25 -26.66 3.13 -0.25
CA PRO A 25 -25.94 2.61 0.91
C PRO A 25 -24.49 3.12 0.98
N ARG A 26 -23.83 3.40 -0.15
CA ARG A 26 -22.49 4.01 -0.18
C ARG A 26 -22.50 5.45 0.34
N ILE A 27 -23.49 6.25 -0.05
CA ILE A 27 -23.68 7.62 0.47
C ILE A 27 -23.89 7.58 1.97
N THR A 28 -24.75 6.69 2.44
CA THR A 28 -25.04 6.50 3.87
C THR A 28 -23.78 6.10 4.66
N GLN A 29 -23.03 5.11 4.17
CA GLN A 29 -21.76 4.70 4.79
C GLN A 29 -20.75 5.85 4.83
N ARG A 30 -20.64 6.65 3.76
CA ARG A 30 -19.73 7.80 3.71
C ARG A 30 -20.12 8.88 4.73
N GLN A 31 -21.41 9.08 4.95
CA GLN A 31 -21.90 10.00 5.98
C GLN A 31 -21.56 9.51 7.38
N ILE A 32 -21.86 8.24 7.70
CA ILE A 32 -21.55 7.63 9.00
C ILE A 32 -20.04 7.71 9.28
N PHE A 33 -19.22 7.35 8.30
CA PHE A 33 -17.76 7.44 8.45
C PHE A 33 -17.30 8.87 8.71
N ARG A 34 -17.86 9.85 8.00
CA ARG A 34 -17.52 11.27 8.19
C ARG A 34 -17.93 11.78 9.57
N GLU A 35 -19.10 11.40 10.06
CA GLU A 35 -19.55 11.74 11.41
C GLU A 35 -18.63 11.16 12.47
N GLN A 36 -18.29 9.87 12.37
CA GLN A 36 -17.33 9.23 13.27
C GLN A 36 -15.97 9.92 13.25
N GLN A 37 -15.50 10.33 12.07
CA GLN A 37 -14.24 11.08 11.96
C GLN A 37 -14.32 12.45 12.62
N GLU A 38 -15.38 13.23 12.40
CA GLU A 38 -15.53 14.54 13.05
C GLU A 38 -15.71 14.43 14.56
N GLU A 39 -16.41 13.39 15.05
CA GLU A 39 -16.54 13.11 16.48
C GLU A 39 -15.18 12.75 17.13
N ALA A 40 -14.36 11.96 16.45
CA ALA A 40 -13.03 11.58 16.93
C ALA A 40 -11.99 12.71 16.80
N ARG A 41 -12.23 13.68 15.91
CA ARG A 41 -11.25 14.71 15.52
C ARG A 41 -10.71 15.56 16.68
N PRO A 42 -11.52 16.03 17.66
CA PRO A 42 -11.02 16.81 18.78
C PRO A 42 -10.04 16.02 19.67
N ARG A 43 -10.21 14.69 19.74
CA ARG A 43 -9.31 13.80 20.47
C ARG A 43 -8.06 13.44 19.67
N LEU A 44 -8.21 13.19 18.37
CA LEU A 44 -7.09 12.79 17.50
C LEU A 44 -6.12 13.92 17.20
N ARG A 45 -6.61 15.15 17.02
CA ARG A 45 -5.77 16.32 16.71
C ARG A 45 -4.64 16.58 17.73
N PRO A 46 -4.89 16.66 19.04
CA PRO A 46 -3.83 16.87 20.02
C PRO A 46 -2.88 15.67 20.07
N LEU A 47 -3.38 14.43 19.99
CA LEU A 47 -2.54 13.23 19.98
C LEU A 47 -1.56 13.19 18.80
N LEU A 48 -2.05 13.56 17.61
CA LEU A 48 -1.22 13.67 16.41
C LEU A 48 -0.18 14.77 16.54
N ARG A 49 -0.58 15.93 17.06
CA ARG A 49 0.35 17.04 17.32
C ARG A 49 1.46 16.62 18.29
N ASP A 50 1.10 16.06 19.44
CA ASP A 50 2.06 15.55 20.42
C ASP A 50 2.98 14.50 19.83
N ALA A 51 2.47 13.58 19.00
CA ALA A 51 3.28 12.57 18.35
C ALA A 51 4.30 13.17 17.37
N TYR A 52 3.89 14.16 16.57
CA TYR A 52 4.78 14.88 15.66
C TYR A 52 5.83 15.70 16.40
N GLU A 53 5.44 16.40 17.47
CA GLU A 53 6.36 17.19 18.29
C GLU A 53 7.40 16.30 18.99
N ARG A 54 6.99 15.13 19.51
CA ARG A 54 7.93 14.14 20.04
C ARG A 54 8.87 13.62 18.94
N GLY A 55 8.31 13.21 17.80
CA GLY A 55 9.08 12.68 16.67
C GLY A 55 10.10 13.67 16.10
N ALA A 56 9.86 14.98 16.19
CA ALA A 56 10.83 16.01 15.79
C ALA A 56 12.09 16.04 16.68
N THR A 57 12.00 15.49 17.90
CA THR A 57 13.10 15.43 18.87
C THR A 57 13.61 14.02 19.12
N SER A 58 12.92 12.99 18.61
CA SER A 58 13.30 11.60 18.74
C SER A 58 14.22 11.18 17.60
N ASP A 59 15.27 10.45 17.94
CA ASP A 59 16.07 9.75 16.95
C ASP A 59 15.43 8.38 16.65
N TRP A 60 15.66 7.85 15.46
CA TRP A 60 15.15 6.54 15.08
C TRP A 60 15.72 5.43 15.98
N SER A 61 16.93 5.65 16.53
CA SER A 61 17.56 4.79 17.53
C SER A 61 16.76 4.70 18.83
N ASP A 62 16.02 5.74 19.22
CA ASP A 62 15.15 5.75 20.42
C ASP A 62 13.96 4.78 20.27
N LEU A 63 13.60 4.42 19.02
CA LEU A 63 12.56 3.45 18.73
C LEU A 63 13.07 2.01 18.81
N LEU A 64 14.39 1.82 18.75
CA LEU A 64 15.00 0.50 18.78
C LEU A 64 15.26 0.08 20.24
N ARG A 65 14.84 -1.15 20.60
CA ARG A 65 15.15 -1.74 21.93
C ARG A 65 16.66 -1.87 22.19
N ARG A 66 17.46 -1.85 21.13
CA ARG A 66 18.92 -1.77 21.17
C ARG A 66 19.32 -0.69 20.17
N PRO A 67 20.10 0.32 20.58
CA PRO A 67 20.53 1.42 19.70
C PRO A 67 21.61 0.99 18.69
N GLN A 68 21.65 -0.29 18.30
CA GLN A 68 22.56 -0.76 17.27
C GLN A 68 21.92 -0.49 15.91
N GLU A 69 22.52 0.41 15.14
CA GLU A 69 22.24 0.51 13.71
C GLU A 69 22.65 -0.82 13.05
N PRO A 70 21.77 -1.48 12.28
CA PRO A 70 22.15 -2.68 11.56
C PRO A 70 23.22 -2.33 10.53
N GLU A 71 24.31 -3.08 10.53
CA GLU A 71 25.37 -2.94 9.55
C GLU A 71 24.80 -3.34 8.18
N LEU A 72 24.62 -2.36 7.29
CA LEU A 72 24.19 -2.59 5.93
C LEU A 72 25.42 -2.93 5.09
N ASP A 73 25.63 -4.22 4.86
CA ASP A 73 26.60 -4.66 3.86
C ASP A 73 26.04 -4.38 2.47
N LEU A 74 26.51 -3.29 1.87
CA LEU A 74 26.17 -2.87 0.51
C LEU A 74 27.15 -3.43 -0.52
N GLU A 75 28.14 -4.23 -0.10
CA GLU A 75 28.89 -5.04 -1.06
C GLU A 75 27.92 -6.10 -1.59
N GLY A 76 27.43 -5.86 -2.82
CA GLY A 76 26.55 -6.81 -3.48
C GLY A 76 27.21 -8.19 -3.50
N ASP A 77 26.63 -9.14 -2.78
CA ASP A 77 27.08 -10.53 -2.81
C ASP A 77 27.01 -11.00 -4.27
N ALA A 78 28.16 -11.35 -4.83
CA ALA A 78 28.29 -11.82 -6.22
C ALA A 78 27.46 -13.09 -6.50
N GLY A 79 26.88 -13.71 -5.47
CA GLY A 79 25.90 -14.79 -5.55
C GLY A 79 24.44 -14.36 -5.64
N LEU A 80 24.10 -13.08 -5.43
CA LEU A 80 22.73 -12.57 -5.48
C LEU A 80 22.39 -12.06 -6.87
N LEU A 81 21.23 -12.47 -7.37
CA LEU A 81 20.60 -11.88 -8.54
C LEU A 81 19.63 -10.80 -8.06
N GLU A 82 19.94 -9.56 -8.40
CA GLU A 82 19.12 -8.41 -8.04
C GLU A 82 18.12 -8.10 -9.14
N ALA A 83 16.85 -7.91 -8.76
CA ALA A 83 15.81 -7.39 -9.61
C ALA A 83 15.10 -6.24 -8.90
N ALA A 84 14.99 -5.10 -9.58
CA ALA A 84 14.27 -3.93 -9.09
C ALA A 84 13.11 -3.62 -10.03
N THR A 85 11.89 -3.65 -9.50
CA THR A 85 10.74 -2.96 -10.11
C THR A 85 10.50 -1.64 -9.38
N PRO A 86 9.76 -0.68 -9.94
CA PRO A 86 9.45 0.57 -9.26
C PRO A 86 8.80 0.39 -7.88
N GLU A 87 8.13 -0.73 -7.66
CA GLU A 87 7.40 -1.06 -6.43
C GLU A 87 8.16 -2.01 -5.50
N THR A 88 9.26 -2.65 -5.92
CA THR A 88 9.91 -3.70 -5.12
C THR A 88 11.38 -3.92 -5.49
N TYR A 89 12.22 -4.11 -4.47
CA TYR A 89 13.58 -4.64 -4.61
C TYR A 89 13.62 -6.10 -4.11
N LEU A 90 14.10 -7.00 -4.96
CA LEU A 90 14.26 -8.42 -4.64
C LEU A 90 15.69 -8.86 -4.95
N ALA A 91 16.35 -9.51 -3.99
CA ALA A 91 17.62 -10.18 -4.17
C ALA A 91 17.46 -11.67 -3.87
N VAL A 92 17.79 -12.54 -4.84
CA VAL A 92 17.68 -14.00 -4.69
C VAL A 92 19.05 -14.64 -4.87
N SER A 93 19.42 -15.54 -3.96
CA SER A 93 20.64 -16.34 -4.10
C SER A 93 20.56 -17.27 -5.30
N ARG A 94 21.60 -17.24 -6.14
CA ARG A 94 21.77 -18.16 -7.28
C ARG A 94 21.81 -19.63 -6.87
N TYR A 95 22.14 -19.91 -5.60
CA TYR A 95 22.23 -21.26 -5.06
C TYR A 95 20.87 -21.81 -4.61
N ASP A 96 19.89 -20.94 -4.42
CA ASP A 96 18.52 -21.30 -4.02
C ASP A 96 17.57 -21.42 -5.24
N LEU A 97 18.08 -21.20 -6.45
CA LEU A 97 17.31 -21.37 -7.67
C LEU A 97 17.26 -22.85 -8.09
N PRO A 98 16.11 -23.34 -8.55
CA PRO A 98 16.02 -24.68 -9.10
C PRO A 98 16.91 -24.81 -10.35
N PRO A 99 17.51 -25.99 -10.61
CA PRO A 99 18.36 -26.18 -11.77
C PRO A 99 17.57 -25.91 -13.05
N VAL A 100 18.10 -25.02 -13.90
CA VAL A 100 17.54 -24.77 -15.23
C VAL A 100 17.68 -26.06 -16.03
N ARG A 101 16.54 -26.68 -16.39
CA ARG A 101 16.56 -27.83 -17.30
C ARG A 101 17.00 -27.36 -18.68
N ALA A 102 18.08 -27.95 -19.18
CA ALA A 102 18.59 -27.78 -20.54
C ALA A 102 17.61 -28.34 -21.59
#